data_AF-A0A2S0S490-F1
#
_entry.id   AF-A0A2S0S490-F1
#
_cell.length_a   1.000
_cell.length_b   1.000
_cell.length_c   1.000
_cell.angle_alpha   90.00
_cell.angle_beta   90.00
_cell.angle_gamma   90.00
#
_symmetry.space_group_name_H-M   'P 1'
#
loop_
_entity.id
_entity.type
_entity.pdbx_description
1 polymer ?
#
loop_
_entity_poly.entity_id
_entity_poly.type
_entity_poly.pdbx_seq_one_letter_code
_entity_poly.pdbx_strand_id
1 'polypeptide(L)'
;YQYSPKWFKYNNNKIKVNNNSSNFPIFKNKKLNLPLYQKRQYSTAYASSLNTVKHSEVINNFLQEKNLDPVYSYENLHLESIQELIKQETQGLSGVYLIFNKITLDYYIGSASTNRLFVRFSNHLIHLSGSKIIKLAVRKYKLKNFAFFILELFPDIVTKENNKQLLDLEDFYLKSLLPNYNILTEAGSSFGYKHTELDRIKMKSNYSLERRLKIGNFNKGKMLTEETKEMIRQKALNRTKINYSEEALLNMKNKSKPIILYNLDYTVYGEYFSITEASKAINCSVKTINRALKTEKKFLKRRWIIKELNTPT
;
A
#
# COMPACT_ATOMS: atom_id res chain seq x y z
N TYR A 1 -13.56 16.69 -1.29
CA TYR A 1 -13.64 17.16 0.10
C TYR A 1 -14.89 16.53 0.70
N GLN A 2 -14.81 15.48 1.53
CA GLN A 2 -14.76 15.57 3.00
C GLN A 2 -14.15 14.34 3.71
N TYR A 3 -13.48 13.42 3.01
CA TYR A 3 -13.01 12.14 3.61
C TYR A 3 -11.55 11.79 3.30
N SER A 4 -10.61 12.74 3.46
CA SER A 4 -9.18 12.44 3.41
C SER A 4 -8.51 12.71 4.76
N PRO A 5 -7.85 11.73 5.41
CA PRO A 5 -7.29 11.86 6.75
C PRO A 5 -5.90 12.52 6.75
N LYS A 6 -5.73 13.61 6.01
CA LYS A 6 -4.48 14.39 5.99
C LYS A 6 -4.79 15.87 5.86
N TRP A 7 -5.15 16.50 6.97
CA TRP A 7 -4.96 17.94 7.21
C TRP A 7 -4.93 18.15 8.73
N PHE A 8 -3.72 18.09 9.30
CA PHE A 8 -3.46 18.73 10.58
C PHE A 8 -2.90 20.11 10.27
N LYS A 9 -3.58 21.14 10.79
CA LYS A 9 -3.11 22.52 10.82
C LYS A 9 -1.77 22.54 11.57
N TYR A 10 -0.71 22.99 10.91
CA TYR A 10 0.51 23.39 11.59
C TYR A 10 0.19 24.67 12.38
N ASN A 11 0.16 24.56 13.71
CA ASN A 11 0.28 25.74 14.56
C ASN A 11 1.76 26.16 14.55
N ASN A 12 2.01 27.35 14.00
CA ASN A 12 3.32 28.02 14.06
C ASN A 12 3.60 28.46 15.51
N ASN A 13 4.24 27.60 16.29
CA ASN A 13 5.02 28.06 17.43
C ASN A 13 6.48 28.20 16.98
N LYS A 14 6.93 29.46 16.91
CA LYS A 14 8.32 29.85 16.62
C LYS A 14 9.27 29.17 17.62
N ILE A 15 10.01 28.17 17.15
CA ILE A 15 11.22 27.71 17.83
C ILE A 15 12.39 28.49 17.22
N LYS A 16 12.95 29.42 17.99
CA LYS A 16 14.24 30.06 17.68
C LYS A 16 15.33 28.98 17.83
N VAL A 17 16.01 28.66 16.74
CA VAL A 17 17.24 27.85 16.79
C VAL A 17 18.41 28.78 16.51
N ASN A 18 19.32 28.87 17.47
CA ASN A 18 20.56 29.62 17.40
C ASN A 18 21.51 29.00 16.37
N ASN A 19 22.05 29.82 15.48
CA ASN A 19 23.11 29.45 14.56
C ASN A 19 24.46 29.44 15.29
N ASN A 20 25.00 28.25 15.57
CA ASN A 20 26.42 28.08 15.82
C ASN A 20 27.05 27.41 14.60
N SER A 21 27.91 28.18 13.92
CA SER A 21 28.74 27.77 12.79
C SER A 21 29.80 26.77 13.24
N SER A 22 29.81 25.58 12.64
CA SER A 22 30.97 24.68 12.65
C SER A 22 31.50 24.52 11.22
N ASN A 23 32.70 25.04 11.02
CA ASN A 23 33.48 24.96 9.78
C ASN A 23 33.83 23.50 9.43
N PHE A 24 33.54 23.09 8.19
CA PHE A 24 34.16 21.91 7.57
C PHE A 24 35.03 22.34 6.37
N PRO A 25 36.21 21.71 6.17
CA PRO A 25 37.23 22.24 5.28
C PRO A 25 36.94 21.95 3.80
N ILE A 26 37.24 22.96 2.98
CA ILE A 26 37.23 22.94 1.51
C ILE A 26 38.41 22.09 1.03
N PHE A 27 38.16 20.96 0.38
CA PHE A 27 39.20 20.22 -0.34
C PHE A 27 39.44 20.88 -1.71
N LYS A 28 40.66 21.39 -1.90
CA LYS A 28 41.17 21.90 -3.18
C LYS A 28 41.47 20.73 -4.12
N ASN A 29 40.91 20.79 -5.33
CA ASN A 29 41.16 19.84 -6.42
C ASN A 29 42.65 19.81 -6.82
N LYS A 30 43.27 18.62 -6.79
CA LYS A 30 44.52 18.33 -7.51
C LYS A 30 44.17 17.85 -8.92
N LYS A 31 44.66 18.56 -9.94
CA LYS A 31 44.59 18.16 -11.36
C LYS A 31 45.34 16.84 -11.56
N LEU A 32 44.66 15.81 -12.06
CA LEU A 32 45.29 14.66 -12.69
C LEU A 32 45.33 14.89 -14.20
N ASN A 33 46.55 14.94 -14.76
CA ASN A 33 46.80 14.96 -16.20
C ASN A 33 46.67 13.53 -16.75
N LEU A 34 45.73 13.32 -17.68
CA LEU A 34 45.65 12.13 -18.52
C LEU A 34 46.09 12.51 -19.96
N PRO A 35 46.82 11.63 -20.67
CA PRO A 35 47.48 11.99 -21.93
C PRO A 35 46.49 12.16 -23.09
N LEU A 36 46.79 13.17 -23.94
CA LEU A 36 46.07 13.54 -25.14
C LEU A 36 46.12 12.42 -26.20
N TYR A 37 44.99 11.76 -26.42
CA TYR A 37 44.80 10.87 -27.57
C TYR A 37 44.21 11.68 -28.73
N GLN A 38 45.05 12.06 -29.71
CA GLN A 38 44.62 12.73 -30.93
C GLN A 38 43.77 11.78 -31.78
N LYS A 39 42.46 11.99 -31.83
CA LYS A 39 41.56 11.35 -32.80
C LYS A 39 41.22 12.36 -33.90
N ARG A 40 41.59 12.00 -35.13
CA ARG A 40 41.41 12.77 -36.37
C ARG A 40 39.94 13.19 -36.55
N GLN A 41 39.70 14.48 -36.76
CA GLN A 41 38.40 15.01 -37.13
C GLN A 41 38.20 14.86 -38.64
N TYR A 42 37.16 14.12 -39.05
CA TYR A 42 36.58 14.25 -40.38
C TYR A 42 35.33 15.11 -40.25
N SER A 43 35.36 16.29 -40.85
CA SER A 43 34.20 17.17 -40.96
C SER A 43 33.28 16.64 -42.05
N THR A 44 32.18 16.00 -41.69
CA THR A 44 31.00 15.93 -42.54
C THR A 44 29.99 16.90 -41.98
N ALA A 45 29.91 18.09 -42.60
CA ALA A 45 28.85 19.03 -42.37
C ALA A 45 27.54 18.42 -42.88
N TYR A 46 26.85 17.69 -42.01
CA TYR A 46 25.42 17.48 -42.12
C TYR A 46 24.78 18.41 -41.11
N ALA A 47 24.19 19.49 -41.61
CA ALA A 47 23.36 20.39 -40.83
C ALA A 47 22.20 19.59 -40.22
N SER A 48 22.36 19.14 -38.97
CA SER A 48 21.21 18.84 -38.14
C SER A 48 20.68 20.17 -37.63
N SER A 49 19.67 20.68 -38.33
CA SER A 49 18.72 21.60 -37.73
C SER A 49 18.04 20.86 -36.56
N LEU A 50 18.70 20.85 -35.41
CA LEU A 50 18.04 20.52 -34.15
C LEU A 50 16.92 21.54 -34.04
N ASN A 51 15.67 21.06 -34.14
CA ASN A 51 14.50 21.83 -33.76
C ASN A 51 14.74 22.28 -32.32
N THR A 52 15.27 23.49 -32.12
CA THR A 52 15.32 24.14 -30.82
C THR A 52 13.88 24.46 -30.46
N VAL A 53 13.18 23.47 -29.90
CA VAL A 53 11.87 23.64 -29.29
C VAL A 53 12.07 24.70 -28.22
N LYS A 54 11.54 25.91 -28.45
CA LYS A 54 11.61 26.99 -27.47
C LYS A 54 10.85 26.53 -26.24
N HIS A 55 11.59 26.11 -25.22
CA HIS A 55 11.01 25.78 -23.94
C HIS A 55 10.43 27.00 -23.26
N SER A 56 9.38 26.77 -22.47
CA SER A 56 8.92 27.81 -21.54
C SER A 56 10.05 28.20 -20.58
N GLU A 57 10.11 29.47 -20.19
CA GLU A 57 11.15 29.99 -19.29
C GLU A 57 11.27 29.18 -17.99
N VAL A 58 10.13 28.72 -17.47
CA VAL A 58 10.06 27.89 -16.26
C VAL A 58 10.83 26.58 -16.43
N ILE A 59 10.75 25.95 -17.60
CA ILE A 59 11.46 24.70 -17.89
C ILE A 59 12.95 24.94 -18.05
N ASN A 60 13.34 26.00 -18.77
CA ASN A 60 14.75 26.35 -18.93
C ASN A 60 15.42 26.60 -17.58
N ASN A 61 14.76 27.36 -16.71
CA ASN A 61 15.25 27.64 -15.36
C ASN A 61 15.39 26.34 -14.54
N PHE A 62 14.41 25.44 -14.61
CA PHE A 62 14.45 24.15 -13.93
C PHE A 62 15.60 23.26 -14.41
N LEU A 63 15.78 23.13 -15.73
CA LEU A 63 16.84 22.32 -16.32
C LEU A 63 18.22 22.87 -15.98
N GLN A 64 18.39 24.19 -16.01
CA GLN A 64 19.63 24.85 -15.59
C GLN A 64 19.92 24.67 -14.09
N GLU A 65 18.92 24.85 -13.22
CA GLU A 65 19.07 24.66 -11.77
C GLU A 65 19.50 23.23 -11.42
N LYS A 66 18.90 22.23 -12.09
CA LYS A 66 19.19 20.82 -11.87
C LYS A 66 20.36 20.29 -12.69
N ASN A 67 20.96 21.13 -13.53
CA ASN A 67 22.03 20.76 -14.47
C ASN A 67 21.65 19.50 -15.30
N LEU A 68 20.43 19.49 -15.84
CA LEU A 68 19.87 18.39 -16.62
C LEU A 68 19.88 18.72 -18.11
N ASP A 69 20.30 17.75 -18.92
CA ASP A 69 20.27 17.82 -20.38
C ASP A 69 19.44 16.65 -20.93
N PRO A 70 18.10 16.79 -21.02
CA PRO A 70 17.22 15.70 -21.44
C PRO A 70 17.34 15.42 -22.94
N VAL A 71 17.37 14.14 -23.32
CA VAL A 71 17.40 13.69 -24.72
C VAL A 71 16.16 14.13 -25.48
N TYR A 72 14.98 14.06 -24.83
CA TYR A 72 13.73 14.54 -25.40
C TYR A 72 12.94 15.37 -24.39
N SER A 73 12.25 16.37 -24.90
CA SER A 73 11.48 17.32 -24.10
C SER A 73 10.15 17.65 -24.75
N TYR A 74 9.06 17.33 -24.05
CA TYR A 74 7.70 17.48 -24.55
C TYR A 74 6.88 18.42 -23.65
N GLU A 75 6.30 19.44 -24.28
CA GLU A 75 5.38 20.39 -23.66
C GLU A 75 3.98 20.27 -24.25
N ASN A 76 3.00 20.93 -23.61
CA ASN A 76 1.63 20.99 -24.11
C ASN A 76 1.00 19.61 -24.35
N LEU A 77 1.23 18.69 -23.41
CA LEU A 77 0.80 17.28 -23.44
C LEU A 77 -0.72 17.04 -23.61
N HIS A 78 -1.52 18.10 -23.54
CA HIS A 78 -2.95 18.08 -23.78
C HIS A 78 -3.31 18.06 -25.27
N LEU A 79 -2.37 18.42 -26.16
CA LEU A 79 -2.54 18.38 -27.60
C LEU A 79 -2.31 16.94 -28.11
N GLU A 80 -3.22 16.45 -28.95
CA GLU A 80 -3.16 15.09 -29.50
C GLU A 80 -1.95 14.90 -30.41
N SER A 81 -1.59 15.92 -31.20
CA SER A 81 -0.39 15.91 -32.06
C SER A 81 0.91 15.65 -31.27
N ILE A 82 1.03 16.20 -30.07
CA ILE A 82 2.17 15.95 -29.19
C ILE A 82 2.15 14.53 -28.64
N GLN A 83 0.97 13.99 -28.32
CA GLN A 83 0.85 12.61 -27.84
C GLN A 83 1.24 11.61 -28.94
N GLU A 84 0.86 11.86 -30.19
CA GLU A 84 1.28 11.07 -31.34
C GLU A 84 2.79 11.19 -31.58
N LEU A 85 3.36 12.39 -31.47
CA LEU A 85 4.80 12.61 -31.58
C LEU A 85 5.57 11.80 -30.54
N ILE A 86 5.16 11.86 -29.26
CA ILE A 86 5.78 11.05 -28.18
C ILE A 86 5.69 9.56 -28.53
N LYS A 87 4.55 9.09 -29.06
CA LYS A 87 4.37 7.68 -29.43
C LYS A 87 5.35 7.26 -30.52
N GLN A 88 5.55 8.09 -31.54
CA GLN A 88 6.44 7.80 -32.67
C GLN A 88 7.91 7.86 -32.25
N GLU A 89 8.32 8.94 -31.57
CA GLU A 89 9.73 9.14 -31.18
C GLU A 89 10.20 8.16 -30.10
N THR A 90 9.30 7.67 -29.25
CA THR A 90 9.65 6.71 -28.17
C THR A 90 9.48 5.25 -28.54
N GLN A 91 9.07 4.96 -29.79
CA GLN A 91 8.87 3.59 -30.24
C GLN A 91 10.20 2.82 -30.25
N GLY A 92 10.19 1.63 -29.64
CA GLY A 92 11.40 0.79 -29.55
C GLY A 92 12.46 1.30 -28.56
N LEU A 93 12.24 2.43 -27.88
CA LEU A 93 13.17 2.97 -26.90
C LEU A 93 12.88 2.50 -25.47
N SER A 94 13.92 2.52 -24.65
CA SER A 94 13.91 2.32 -23.19
C SER A 94 14.70 3.42 -22.52
N GLY A 95 14.44 3.69 -21.23
CA GLY A 95 15.19 4.71 -20.52
C GLY A 95 14.50 5.26 -19.28
N VAL A 96 15.09 6.32 -18.74
CA VAL A 96 14.58 7.07 -17.58
C VAL A 96 13.87 8.32 -18.06
N TYR A 97 12.67 8.56 -17.54
CA TYR A 97 11.86 9.72 -17.85
C TYR A 97 11.51 10.51 -16.60
N LEU A 98 11.17 11.78 -16.80
CA LEU A 98 10.76 12.73 -15.78
C LEU A 98 9.43 13.40 -16.16
N ILE A 99 8.48 13.41 -15.23
CA ILE A 99 7.21 14.14 -15.35
C ILE A 99 7.31 15.36 -14.46
N PHE A 100 7.25 16.54 -15.04
CA PHE A 100 7.42 17.82 -14.34
C PHE A 100 6.10 18.60 -14.26
N ASN A 101 5.79 19.18 -13.10
CA ASN A 101 4.68 20.12 -12.94
C ASN A 101 5.19 21.57 -12.98
N LYS A 102 4.81 22.31 -14.02
CA LYS A 102 5.22 23.72 -14.22
C LYS A 102 4.69 24.68 -13.14
N ILE A 103 3.65 24.30 -12.39
CA ILE A 103 3.07 25.17 -11.35
C ILE A 103 3.79 25.01 -10.02
N THR A 104 3.97 23.77 -9.56
CA THR A 104 4.57 23.52 -8.23
C THR A 104 6.07 23.28 -8.28
N LEU A 105 6.63 23.11 -9.48
CA LEU A 105 8.01 22.68 -9.72
C LEU A 105 8.35 21.29 -9.16
N ASP A 106 7.34 20.56 -8.69
CA ASP A 106 7.48 19.17 -8.27
C ASP A 106 7.55 18.25 -9.48
N TYR A 107 8.31 17.17 -9.36
CA TYR A 107 8.49 16.19 -10.43
C TYR A 107 8.44 14.74 -9.92
N TYR A 108 8.26 13.85 -10.88
CA TYR A 108 8.31 12.39 -10.72
C TYR A 108 9.35 11.83 -11.68
N ILE A 109 10.10 10.83 -11.23
CA ILE A 109 11.08 10.09 -12.04
C ILE A 109 10.65 8.63 -12.12
N GLY A 110 10.86 8.00 -13.27
CA GLY A 110 10.72 6.56 -13.40
C GLY A 110 11.44 6.03 -14.62
N SER A 111 11.69 4.72 -14.62
CA SER A 111 12.20 4.01 -15.81
C SER A 111 11.08 3.38 -16.63
N ALA A 112 11.35 3.15 -17.91
CA ALA A 112 10.52 2.34 -18.79
C ALA A 112 11.39 1.37 -19.58
N SER A 113 10.98 0.09 -19.60
CA SER A 113 11.58 -0.93 -20.44
C SER A 113 11.29 -0.67 -21.92
N THR A 114 11.90 -1.46 -22.81
CA THR A 114 11.79 -1.26 -24.26
C THR A 114 10.34 -1.17 -24.72
N ASN A 115 10.05 -0.15 -25.53
CA ASN A 115 8.73 0.14 -26.08
C ASN A 115 7.64 0.43 -25.03
N ARG A 116 8.02 0.85 -23.81
CA ARG A 116 7.08 1.14 -22.71
C ARG A 116 7.07 2.61 -22.27
N LEU A 117 7.90 3.47 -22.84
CA LEU A 117 7.94 4.91 -22.51
C LEU A 117 6.57 5.56 -22.75
N PHE A 118 6.01 5.44 -23.95
CA PHE A 118 4.66 5.94 -24.25
C PHE A 118 3.57 5.34 -23.35
N VAL A 119 3.67 4.03 -23.07
CA VAL A 119 2.71 3.34 -22.17
C VAL A 119 2.77 3.94 -20.76
N ARG A 120 3.97 4.23 -20.24
CA ARG A 120 4.15 4.89 -18.93
C ARG A 120 3.62 6.32 -18.95
N PHE A 121 3.98 7.10 -19.96
CA PHE A 121 3.42 8.43 -20.19
C PHE A 121 1.88 8.41 -20.13
N SER A 122 1.26 7.55 -20.94
CA SER A 122 -0.20 7.45 -21.00
C SER A 122 -0.82 7.00 -19.67
N ASN A 123 -0.27 5.98 -19.02
CA ASN A 123 -0.78 5.49 -17.73
C ASN A 123 -0.68 6.55 -16.63
N HIS A 124 0.39 7.34 -16.59
CA HIS A 124 0.57 8.36 -15.55
C HIS A 124 -0.25 9.63 -15.81
N LEU A 125 -0.30 10.11 -17.06
CA LEU A 125 -0.82 11.43 -17.39
C LEU A 125 -2.20 11.43 -18.06
N ILE A 126 -2.52 10.39 -18.85
CA ILE A 126 -3.78 10.30 -19.61
C ILE A 126 -4.79 9.42 -18.87
N HIS A 127 -4.49 8.13 -18.69
CA HIS A 127 -5.39 7.16 -18.06
C HIS A 127 -5.41 7.26 -16.53
N LEU A 128 -4.42 7.94 -15.92
CA LEU A 128 -4.30 8.13 -14.47
C LEU A 128 -4.37 6.81 -13.68
N SER A 129 -3.78 5.76 -14.25
CA SER A 129 -3.65 4.40 -13.69
C SER A 129 -2.29 4.16 -13.03
N GLY A 130 -1.31 5.04 -13.25
CA GLY A 130 0.01 4.99 -12.62
C GLY A 130 0.05 5.54 -11.19
N SER A 131 1.04 6.37 -10.89
CA SER A 131 1.25 6.95 -9.55
C SER A 131 0.03 7.72 -9.05
N LYS A 132 -0.42 7.37 -7.84
CA LYS A 132 -1.54 8.03 -7.15
C LYS A 132 -1.26 9.52 -6.91
N ILE A 133 0.00 9.91 -6.66
CA ILE A 133 0.37 11.31 -6.44
C ILE A 133 0.24 12.10 -7.74
N ILE A 134 0.78 11.58 -8.85
CA ILE A 134 0.65 12.20 -10.16
C ILE A 134 -0.83 12.32 -10.55
N LYS A 135 -1.63 11.27 -10.34
CA LYS A 135 -3.09 11.32 -10.58
C LYS A 135 -3.77 12.48 -9.85
N LEU A 136 -3.43 12.71 -8.58
CA LEU A 136 -3.98 13.81 -7.80
C LEU A 136 -3.48 15.17 -8.32
N ALA A 137 -2.19 15.26 -8.67
CA ALA A 137 -1.59 16.47 -9.21
C ALA A 137 -2.21 16.85 -10.58
N VAL A 138 -2.35 15.90 -11.51
CA VAL A 138 -2.97 16.12 -12.82
C VAL A 138 -4.43 16.54 -12.67
N ARG A 139 -5.20 15.94 -11.75
CA ARG A 139 -6.58 16.35 -11.47
C ARG A 139 -6.68 17.78 -10.96
N LYS A 140 -5.73 18.20 -10.11
CA LYS A 140 -5.69 19.53 -9.50
C LYS A 140 -5.20 20.60 -10.48
N TYR A 141 -4.09 20.35 -11.15
CA TYR A 141 -3.38 21.35 -11.96
C TYR A 141 -3.65 21.24 -13.46
N LYS A 142 -4.34 20.20 -13.93
CA LYS A 142 -4.64 19.90 -15.34
C LYS A 142 -3.39 19.53 -16.16
N LEU A 143 -3.60 18.71 -17.19
CA LEU A 143 -2.53 18.14 -18.01
C LEU A 143 -1.67 19.20 -18.74
N LYS A 144 -2.26 20.34 -19.14
CA LYS A 144 -1.54 21.44 -19.83
C LYS A 144 -0.33 22.00 -19.05
N ASN A 145 -0.34 21.83 -17.73
CA ASN A 145 0.68 22.35 -16.83
C ASN A 145 1.78 21.32 -16.54
N PHE A 146 1.78 20.18 -17.22
CA PHE A 146 2.82 19.18 -17.11
C PHE A 146 3.74 19.20 -18.34
N ALA A 147 4.98 18.80 -18.13
CA ALA A 147 5.96 18.51 -19.17
C ALA A 147 6.50 17.09 -18.96
N PHE A 148 6.89 16.44 -20.06
CA PHE A 148 7.42 15.08 -20.06
C PHE A 148 8.81 15.12 -20.68
N PHE A 149 9.80 14.61 -19.96
CA PHE A 149 11.20 14.58 -20.40
C PHE A 149 11.71 13.16 -20.41
N ILE A 150 12.56 12.84 -21.37
CA ILE A 150 13.37 11.62 -21.38
C ILE A 150 14.77 12.06 -21.02
N LEU A 151 15.22 11.67 -19.82
CA LEU A 151 16.51 12.10 -19.30
C LEU A 151 17.65 11.33 -19.97
N GLU A 152 17.50 10.02 -20.04
CA GLU A 152 18.55 9.14 -20.53
C GLU A 152 17.94 7.90 -21.20
N LEU A 153 18.48 7.53 -22.35
CA LEU A 153 18.09 6.34 -23.09
C LEU A 153 18.96 5.16 -22.64
N PHE A 154 18.31 4.02 -22.42
CA PHE A 154 19.01 2.78 -22.16
C PHE A 154 19.44 2.14 -23.50
N PRO A 155 20.73 1.84 -23.71
CA PRO A 155 21.26 1.50 -25.03
C PRO A 155 20.79 0.13 -25.54
N ASP A 156 20.54 -0.81 -24.63
CA ASP A 156 20.20 -2.19 -24.98
C ASP A 156 18.69 -2.48 -24.89
N ILE A 157 18.23 -3.53 -25.57
CA ILE A 157 16.87 -4.03 -25.41
C ILE A 157 16.72 -4.63 -24.02
N VAL A 158 15.72 -4.19 -23.27
CA VAL A 158 15.52 -4.57 -21.87
C VAL A 158 14.94 -5.99 -21.77
N THR A 159 15.76 -6.91 -21.27
CA THR A 159 15.44 -8.27 -20.87
C THR A 159 15.33 -8.38 -19.35
N LYS A 160 14.95 -9.56 -18.83
CA LYS A 160 14.83 -9.78 -17.39
C LYS A 160 16.18 -9.65 -16.66
N GLU A 161 17.29 -9.96 -17.34
CA GLU A 161 18.64 -9.97 -16.77
C GLU A 161 19.22 -8.55 -16.69
N ASN A 162 19.07 -7.74 -17.75
CA ASN A 162 19.58 -6.37 -17.77
C ASN A 162 18.66 -5.34 -17.12
N ASN A 163 17.41 -5.69 -16.80
CA ASN A 163 16.46 -4.79 -16.14
C ASN A 163 17.01 -4.22 -14.82
N LYS A 164 17.94 -4.93 -14.16
CA LYS A 164 18.64 -4.41 -12.99
C LYS A 164 19.42 -3.12 -13.32
N GLN A 165 20.13 -3.07 -14.44
CA GLN A 165 20.89 -1.90 -14.85
C GLN A 165 19.98 -0.69 -15.13
N LEU A 166 18.82 -0.93 -15.74
CA LEU A 166 17.81 0.12 -15.94
C LEU A 166 17.27 0.66 -14.60
N LEU A 167 17.05 -0.22 -13.62
CA LEU A 167 16.65 0.18 -12.27
C LEU A 167 17.77 0.93 -11.55
N ASP A 168 19.03 0.53 -11.71
CA ASP A 168 20.19 1.22 -11.13
C ASP A 168 20.31 2.66 -11.69
N LEU A 169 20.00 2.87 -12.97
CA LEU A 169 19.91 4.22 -13.57
C LEU A 169 18.76 5.03 -12.99
N GLU A 170 17.57 4.45 -12.83
CA GLU A 170 16.45 5.13 -12.13
C GLU A 170 16.87 5.54 -10.70
N ASP A 171 17.55 4.64 -10.00
CA ASP A 171 18.04 4.83 -8.64
C ASP A 171 19.03 5.98 -8.54
N PHE A 172 19.92 6.10 -9.53
CA PHE A 172 20.87 7.21 -9.64
C PHE A 172 20.13 8.56 -9.71
N TYR A 173 19.13 8.67 -10.58
CA TYR A 173 18.34 9.90 -10.70
C TYR A 173 17.45 10.16 -9.47
N LEU A 174 16.86 9.13 -8.87
CA LEU A 174 16.07 9.26 -7.63
C LEU A 174 16.90 9.81 -6.49
N LYS A 175 18.11 9.27 -6.28
CA LYS A 175 19.01 9.69 -5.19
C LYS A 175 19.63 11.06 -5.45
N SER A 176 19.91 11.39 -6.71
CA SER A 176 20.52 12.68 -7.08
C SER A 176 19.51 13.83 -7.04
N LEU A 177 18.28 13.61 -7.51
CA LEU A 177 17.28 14.67 -7.67
C LEU A 177 16.22 14.71 -6.56
N LEU A 178 16.05 13.64 -5.78
CA LEU A 178 15.08 13.54 -4.67
C LEU A 178 13.66 14.05 -5.04
N PRO A 179 13.00 13.45 -6.04
CA PRO A 179 11.71 13.91 -6.56
C PRO A 179 10.57 13.87 -5.54
N ASN A 180 9.76 14.93 -5.53
CA ASN A 180 8.66 15.13 -4.59
C ASN A 180 7.48 14.14 -4.80
N TYR A 181 7.27 13.67 -6.02
CA TYR A 181 6.14 12.80 -6.35
C TYR A 181 6.44 11.30 -6.25
N ASN A 182 7.70 10.91 -6.06
CA ASN A 182 8.06 9.52 -5.81
C ASN A 182 7.85 9.21 -4.32
N ILE A 183 7.14 8.12 -4.05
CA ILE A 183 6.90 7.65 -2.67
C ILE A 183 8.07 6.81 -2.17
N LEU A 184 8.63 5.99 -3.07
CA LEU A 184 9.78 5.15 -2.80
C LEU A 184 11.04 5.96 -3.09
N THR A 185 12.03 5.83 -2.20
CA THR A 185 13.36 6.43 -2.35
C THR A 185 14.30 5.57 -3.20
N GLU A 186 13.90 4.33 -3.46
CA GLU A 186 14.63 3.37 -4.27
C GLU A 186 13.74 2.93 -5.45
N ALA A 187 14.38 2.66 -6.57
CA ALA A 187 13.81 2.22 -7.82
C ALA A 187 13.27 0.80 -7.69
N GLY A 188 12.23 0.52 -8.48
CA GLY A 188 11.59 -0.79 -8.51
C GLY A 188 10.29 -0.84 -7.69
N SER A 189 9.92 -2.05 -7.29
CA SER A 189 8.61 -2.31 -6.68
C SER A 189 8.64 -2.12 -5.16
N SER A 190 7.51 -1.73 -4.57
CA SER A 190 7.34 -1.74 -3.11
C SER A 190 7.33 -3.15 -2.50
N PHE A 191 7.51 -4.21 -3.28
CA PHE A 191 7.53 -5.58 -2.79
C PHE A 191 8.75 -5.78 -1.90
N GLY A 192 8.53 -6.08 -0.62
CA GLY A 192 9.59 -6.19 0.39
C GLY A 192 9.92 -4.89 1.12
N TYR A 193 9.28 -3.76 0.78
CA TYR A 193 9.45 -2.51 1.53
C TYR A 193 9.05 -2.70 3.00
N LYS A 194 9.98 -2.39 3.90
CA LYS A 194 9.76 -2.39 5.34
C LYS A 194 9.63 -0.95 5.82
N HIS A 195 8.53 -0.66 6.52
CA HIS A 195 8.32 0.65 7.11
C HIS A 195 9.44 1.02 8.09
N THR A 196 9.91 2.27 7.97
CA THR A 196 10.84 2.86 8.95
C THR A 196 10.22 2.85 10.35
N GLU A 197 11.06 2.94 11.39
CA GLU A 197 10.57 2.99 12.76
C GLU A 197 9.68 4.21 13.00
N LEU A 198 10.05 5.36 12.42
CA LEU A 198 9.24 6.58 12.45
C LEU A 198 7.86 6.38 11.80
N ASP A 199 7.79 5.71 10.65
CA ASP A 199 6.52 5.41 9.99
C ASP A 199 5.67 4.44 10.82
N ARG A 200 6.29 3.43 11.43
CA ARG A 200 5.59 2.50 12.34
C ARG A 200 5.02 3.23 13.55
N ILE A 201 5.75 4.17 14.13
CA ILE A 201 5.26 5.00 15.24
C ILE A 201 4.07 5.85 14.78
N LYS A 202 4.16 6.53 13.63
CA LYS A 202 3.04 7.32 13.06
C LYS A 202 1.81 6.47 12.74
N MET A 203 2.00 5.24 12.27
CA MET A 203 0.88 4.33 12.03
C MET A 203 0.24 3.89 13.36
N LYS A 204 1.04 3.60 14.38
CA LYS A 204 0.55 3.26 15.73
C LYS A 204 -0.19 4.42 16.39
N SER A 205 0.29 5.66 16.24
CA SER A 205 -0.35 6.83 16.84
C SER A 205 -1.79 7.06 16.35
N ASN A 206 -2.12 6.61 15.12
CA ASN A 206 -3.50 6.64 14.63
C ASN A 206 -4.46 5.72 15.40
N TYR A 207 -3.95 4.72 16.14
CA TYR A 207 -4.73 3.76 16.92
C TYR A 207 -4.60 4.01 18.43
N SER A 208 -4.58 5.29 18.83
CA SER A 208 -4.54 5.67 20.24
C SER A 208 -5.72 5.12 21.04
N LEU A 209 -5.52 4.96 22.35
CA LEU A 209 -6.56 4.53 23.28
C LEU A 209 -7.74 5.51 23.29
N GLU A 210 -7.46 6.81 23.19
CA GLU A 210 -8.46 7.86 23.04
C GLU A 210 -9.36 7.64 21.82
N ARG A 211 -8.78 7.32 20.66
CA ARG A 211 -9.56 7.01 19.45
C ARG A 211 -10.42 5.77 19.67
N ARG A 212 -9.86 4.71 20.29
CA ARG A 212 -10.60 3.47 20.58
C ARG A 212 -11.81 3.74 21.48
N LEU A 213 -11.62 4.51 22.54
CA LEU A 213 -12.70 4.93 23.44
C LEU A 213 -13.74 5.76 22.71
N LYS A 214 -13.31 6.75 21.91
CA LYS A 214 -14.21 7.58 21.09
C LYS A 214 -15.06 6.73 20.14
N ILE A 215 -14.44 5.73 19.49
CA ILE A 215 -15.14 4.81 18.60
C ILE A 215 -16.14 3.94 19.36
N GLY A 216 -15.72 3.35 20.47
CA GLY A 216 -16.61 2.52 21.30
C GLY A 216 -17.79 3.29 21.89
N ASN A 217 -17.59 4.58 22.18
CA ASN A 217 -18.64 5.43 22.74
C ASN A 217 -19.66 5.93 21.69
N PHE A 218 -19.42 5.81 20.38
CA PHE A 218 -20.35 6.34 19.36
C PHE A 218 -21.78 5.82 19.48
N ASN A 219 -21.93 4.57 19.91
CA ASN A 219 -23.23 3.91 20.02
C ASN A 219 -23.61 3.59 21.47
N LYS A 220 -22.77 3.94 22.44
CA LYS A 220 -23.05 3.69 23.85
C LYS A 220 -24.18 4.62 24.31
N GLY A 221 -25.25 4.05 24.86
CA GLY A 221 -26.42 4.80 25.34
C GLY A 221 -27.43 5.23 24.26
N LYS A 222 -27.19 4.91 22.99
CA LYS A 222 -28.18 5.15 21.93
C LYS A 222 -29.24 4.05 21.95
N MET A 223 -30.52 4.44 21.96
CA MET A 223 -31.63 3.52 21.76
C MET A 223 -31.95 3.41 20.27
N LEU A 224 -32.24 2.19 19.81
CA LEU A 224 -32.73 1.95 18.45
C LEU A 224 -34.20 2.35 18.36
N THR A 225 -34.60 2.90 17.20
CA THR A 225 -36.01 3.16 16.91
C THR A 225 -36.78 1.84 16.76
N GLU A 226 -38.09 1.88 17.00
CA GLU A 226 -38.94 0.68 16.88
C GLU A 226 -38.91 0.09 15.46
N GLU A 227 -38.92 0.93 14.42
CA GLU A 227 -38.74 0.50 13.04
C GLU A 227 -37.44 -0.29 12.82
N THR A 228 -36.33 0.19 13.41
CA THR A 228 -35.03 -0.48 13.29
C THR A 228 -35.03 -1.82 14.03
N LYS A 229 -35.67 -1.89 15.19
CA LYS A 229 -35.81 -3.14 15.96
C LYS A 229 -36.62 -4.17 15.16
N GLU A 230 -37.71 -3.76 14.53
CA GLU A 230 -38.54 -4.65 13.72
C GLU A 230 -37.79 -5.13 12.47
N MET A 231 -37.04 -4.26 11.79
CA MET A 231 -36.17 -4.68 10.67
C MET A 231 -35.12 -5.73 11.11
N ILE A 232 -34.50 -5.54 12.27
CA ILE A 232 -33.55 -6.51 12.83
C ILE A 232 -34.24 -7.84 13.13
N ARG A 233 -35.44 -7.79 13.73
CA ARG A 233 -36.25 -8.97 14.04
C ARG A 233 -36.59 -9.75 12.77
N GLN A 234 -37.10 -9.09 11.73
CA GLN A 234 -37.44 -9.72 10.46
C GLN A 234 -36.22 -10.39 9.81
N LYS A 235 -35.06 -9.72 9.82
CA LYS A 235 -33.80 -10.34 9.34
C LYS A 235 -33.36 -11.54 10.17
N ALA A 236 -33.56 -11.51 11.49
CA ALA A 236 -33.22 -12.63 12.36
C ALA A 236 -34.13 -13.84 12.13
N LEU A 237 -35.43 -13.62 11.93
CA LEU A 237 -36.40 -14.67 11.60
C LEU A 237 -36.12 -15.29 10.22
N ASN A 238 -35.75 -14.46 9.24
CA ASN A 238 -35.41 -14.90 7.89
C ASN A 238 -33.97 -15.42 7.76
N ARG A 239 -33.25 -15.57 8.86
CA ARG A 239 -31.88 -16.09 8.81
C ARG A 239 -31.91 -17.55 8.37
N THR A 240 -31.34 -17.83 7.20
CA THR A 240 -31.23 -19.18 6.69
C THR A 240 -30.49 -20.06 7.70
N LYS A 241 -31.06 -21.21 8.00
CA LYS A 241 -30.39 -22.21 8.83
C LYS A 241 -29.20 -22.73 8.05
N ILE A 242 -28.03 -22.72 8.67
CA ILE A 242 -26.82 -23.27 8.07
C ILE A 242 -27.02 -24.79 7.95
N ASN A 243 -27.08 -25.30 6.73
CA ASN A 243 -27.06 -26.72 6.45
C ASN A 243 -25.59 -27.15 6.38
N TYR A 244 -25.18 -27.95 7.36
CA TYR A 244 -23.84 -28.52 7.40
C TYR A 244 -23.79 -29.80 6.55
N SER A 245 -22.66 -30.05 5.88
CA SER A 245 -22.42 -31.34 5.21
C SER A 245 -22.34 -32.48 6.24
N GLU A 246 -22.58 -33.71 5.80
CA GLU A 246 -22.47 -34.89 6.65
C GLU A 246 -21.08 -35.02 7.28
N GLU A 247 -20.03 -34.73 6.52
CA GLU A 247 -18.65 -34.70 7.01
C GLU A 247 -18.45 -33.66 8.12
N ALA A 248 -19.01 -32.44 7.96
CA ALA A 248 -18.92 -31.40 8.98
C ALA A 248 -19.67 -31.80 10.26
N LEU A 249 -20.84 -32.44 10.14
CA LEU A 249 -21.60 -32.99 11.27
C LEU A 249 -20.83 -34.09 12.00
N LEU A 250 -20.17 -34.99 11.26
CA LEU A 250 -19.33 -36.03 11.82
C LEU A 250 -18.13 -35.43 12.55
N ASN A 251 -17.45 -34.46 11.96
CA ASN A 251 -16.33 -33.76 12.58
C ASN A 251 -16.73 -33.02 13.87
N MET A 252 -17.92 -32.40 13.91
CA MET A 252 -18.46 -31.79 15.12
C MET A 252 -18.79 -32.83 16.20
N LYS A 253 -19.31 -34.00 15.80
CA LYS A 253 -19.58 -35.12 16.72
C LYS A 253 -18.26 -35.68 17.30
N ASN A 254 -17.25 -35.87 16.47
CA ASN A 254 -15.94 -36.38 16.90
C ASN A 254 -15.18 -35.42 17.82
N LYS A 255 -15.38 -34.10 17.67
CA LYS A 255 -14.85 -33.07 18.58
C LYS A 255 -15.67 -32.88 19.86
N SER A 256 -16.82 -33.56 19.99
CA SER A 256 -17.63 -33.48 21.20
C SER A 256 -16.95 -34.21 22.34
N LYS A 257 -17.03 -33.64 23.54
CA LYS A 257 -16.45 -34.27 24.72
C LYS A 257 -17.37 -35.40 25.24
N PRO A 258 -16.85 -36.62 25.40
CA PRO A 258 -17.62 -37.71 25.99
C PRO A 258 -17.84 -37.49 27.49
N ILE A 259 -18.97 -37.99 27.98
CA ILE A 259 -19.42 -37.83 29.36
C ILE A 259 -19.90 -39.16 29.91
N ILE A 260 -19.53 -39.43 31.16
CA ILE A 260 -20.04 -40.56 31.94
C ILE A 260 -21.03 -40.04 32.98
N LEU A 261 -22.16 -40.72 33.08
CA LEU A 261 -23.15 -40.54 34.11
C LEU A 261 -23.05 -41.68 35.14
N TYR A 262 -22.95 -41.33 36.41
CA TYR A 262 -22.93 -42.26 37.53
C TYR A 262 -24.20 -42.14 38.36
N ASN A 263 -24.64 -43.23 38.96
CA ASN A 263 -25.60 -43.19 40.05
C ASN A 263 -24.96 -42.57 41.30
N LEU A 264 -25.78 -42.32 42.33
CA LEU A 264 -25.32 -41.83 43.63
C LEU A 264 -24.30 -42.77 44.28
N ASP A 265 -24.43 -44.07 44.06
CA ASP A 265 -23.53 -45.11 44.57
C ASP A 265 -22.27 -45.27 43.72
N TYR A 266 -21.98 -44.33 42.81
CA TYR A 266 -20.86 -44.35 41.86
C TYR A 266 -20.83 -45.53 40.88
N THR A 267 -21.92 -46.29 40.77
CA THR A 267 -22.11 -47.26 39.68
C THR A 267 -22.34 -46.52 38.35
N VAL A 268 -21.76 -47.02 37.26
CA VAL A 268 -21.91 -46.40 35.94
C VAL A 268 -23.35 -46.56 35.48
N TYR A 269 -24.03 -45.44 35.25
CA TYR A 269 -25.39 -45.42 34.70
C TYR A 269 -25.36 -45.45 33.17
N GLY A 270 -24.43 -44.72 32.55
CA GLY A 270 -24.25 -44.73 31.10
C GLY A 270 -23.14 -43.80 30.62
N GLU A 271 -22.58 -44.12 29.45
CA GLU A 271 -21.56 -43.34 28.77
C GLU A 271 -22.13 -42.75 27.48
N TYR A 272 -21.83 -41.49 27.21
CA TYR A 272 -22.36 -40.74 26.09
C TYR A 272 -21.24 -40.01 25.34
N PHE A 273 -21.29 -40.00 24.01
CA PHE A 273 -20.25 -39.35 23.19
C PHE A 273 -20.36 -37.82 23.19
N SER A 274 -21.49 -37.26 23.64
CA SER A 274 -21.68 -35.81 23.75
C SER A 274 -22.69 -35.43 24.84
N ILE A 275 -22.59 -34.18 25.32
CA ILE A 275 -23.60 -33.58 26.21
C ILE A 275 -25.00 -33.65 25.57
N THR A 276 -25.11 -33.42 24.27
CA THR A 276 -26.39 -33.40 23.56
C THR A 276 -27.06 -34.77 23.57
N GLU A 277 -26.28 -35.83 23.44
CA GLU A 277 -26.76 -37.22 23.52
C GLU A 277 -27.20 -37.58 24.94
N ALA A 278 -26.37 -37.28 25.94
CA ALA A 278 -26.72 -37.45 27.36
C ALA A 278 -28.01 -36.69 27.71
N SER A 279 -28.15 -35.44 27.22
CA SER A 279 -29.31 -34.57 27.42
C SER A 279 -30.60 -35.21 26.92
N LYS A 280 -30.56 -35.87 25.76
CA LYS A 280 -31.70 -36.59 25.17
C LYS A 280 -32.04 -37.84 25.98
N ALA A 281 -31.02 -38.64 26.35
CA ALA A 281 -31.23 -39.89 27.07
C ALA A 281 -31.91 -39.70 28.44
N ILE A 282 -31.50 -38.67 29.20
CA ILE A 282 -32.06 -38.41 30.55
C ILE A 282 -33.18 -37.37 30.56
N ASN A 283 -33.65 -36.97 29.37
CA ASN A 283 -34.66 -35.95 29.15
C ASN A 283 -34.44 -34.69 30.03
N CYS A 284 -33.32 -34.01 29.77
CA CYS A 284 -33.00 -32.73 30.41
C CYS A 284 -32.45 -31.74 29.38
N SER A 285 -32.18 -30.49 29.79
CA SER A 285 -31.56 -29.51 28.89
C SER A 285 -30.03 -29.60 28.91
N VAL A 286 -29.39 -29.34 27.77
CA VAL A 286 -27.92 -29.23 27.64
C VAL A 286 -27.35 -28.22 28.62
N LYS A 287 -28.09 -27.12 28.92
CA LYS A 287 -27.70 -26.11 29.90
C LYS A 287 -27.65 -26.68 31.33
N THR A 288 -28.54 -27.60 31.67
CA THR A 288 -28.59 -28.25 32.99
C THR A 288 -27.35 -29.11 33.22
N ILE A 289 -26.94 -29.90 32.21
CA ILE A 289 -25.71 -30.70 32.26
C ILE A 289 -24.48 -29.79 32.37
N ASN A 290 -24.38 -28.76 31.52
CA ASN A 290 -23.27 -27.79 31.57
C ASN A 290 -23.17 -27.07 32.93
N ARG A 291 -24.32 -26.73 33.55
CA ARG A 291 -24.32 -26.12 34.87
C ARG A 291 -23.84 -27.11 35.94
N ALA A 292 -24.29 -28.37 35.88
CA ALA A 292 -23.85 -29.40 36.81
C ALA A 292 -22.33 -29.65 36.71
N LEU A 293 -21.77 -29.71 35.51
CA LEU A 293 -20.33 -29.91 35.29
C LEU A 293 -19.44 -28.80 35.89
N LYS A 294 -19.96 -27.56 35.98
CA LYS A 294 -19.28 -26.42 36.60
C LYS A 294 -19.33 -26.43 38.13
N THR A 295 -20.22 -27.22 38.73
CA THR A 295 -20.31 -27.34 40.18
C THR A 295 -19.34 -28.39 40.70
N GLU A 296 -18.77 -28.18 41.89
CA GLU A 296 -17.82 -29.10 42.51
C GLU A 296 -18.41 -30.50 42.73
N LYS A 297 -19.68 -30.56 43.17
CA LYS A 297 -20.39 -31.82 43.44
C LYS A 297 -20.84 -32.57 42.17
N LYS A 298 -20.77 -31.92 41.00
CA LYS A 298 -21.19 -32.44 39.69
C LYS A 298 -22.56 -33.13 39.66
N PHE A 299 -23.48 -32.62 40.48
CA PHE A 299 -24.76 -33.28 40.75
C PHE A 299 -25.82 -32.89 39.72
N LEU A 300 -26.50 -33.88 39.17
CA LEU A 300 -27.50 -33.70 38.13
C LEU A 300 -28.85 -34.25 38.56
N LYS A 301 -29.88 -33.40 38.50
CA LYS A 301 -31.29 -33.70 38.85
C LYS A 301 -31.47 -34.43 40.19
N ARG A 302 -30.50 -34.29 41.08
CA ARG A 302 -30.39 -34.99 42.35
C ARG A 302 -30.38 -36.52 42.29
N ARG A 303 -30.06 -37.09 41.13
CA ARG A 303 -30.12 -38.53 40.89
C ARG A 303 -28.81 -39.09 40.35
N TRP A 304 -28.02 -38.24 39.70
CA TRP A 304 -26.80 -38.67 39.02
C TRP A 304 -25.63 -37.74 39.28
N ILE A 305 -24.43 -38.28 39.13
CA ILE A 305 -23.16 -37.55 39.16
C ILE A 305 -22.58 -37.58 37.74
N ILE A 306 -22.19 -36.41 37.21
CA ILE A 306 -21.63 -36.30 35.84
C ILE A 306 -20.12 -36.17 35.89
N LYS A 307 -19.38 -36.86 35.01
CA LYS A 307 -17.96 -36.56 34.75
C LYS A 307 -17.68 -36.46 33.26
N GLU A 308 -16.92 -35.45 32.85
CA GLU A 308 -16.29 -35.39 31.52
C GLU A 308 -15.14 -36.40 31.49
N LEU A 309 -15.07 -37.19 30.42
CA LEU A 309 -13.91 -38.00 30.09
C LEU A 309 -12.88 -37.06 29.44
N ASN A 310 -11.76 -36.82 30.12
CA ASN A 310 -10.65 -36.12 29.51
C ASN A 310 -9.98 -37.10 28.54
N THR A 311 -10.17 -36.90 27.24
CA THR A 311 -9.25 -37.45 26.24
C THR A 311 -7.89 -36.77 26.43
N PRO A 312 -6.79 -37.49 26.68
CA PRO A 312 -5.46 -36.88 26.62
C PRO A 312 -5.28 -36.31 25.21
N THR A 313 -4.93 -35.01 25.16
CA THR A 313 -4.73 -34.21 23.94
C THR A 313 -3.63 -34.74 23.05
#